data_AF-A0A2V8J290-F1
#
_entry.id   AF-A0A2V8J290-F1
#
_cell.length_a   1.000
_cell.length_b   1.000
_cell.length_c   1.000
_cell.angle_alpha   90.00
_cell.angle_beta   90.00
_cell.angle_gamma   90.00
#
_symmetry.space_group_name_H-M   'P 1'
#
loop_
_entity.id
_entity.type
_entity.pdbx_description
1 polymer ?
#
loop_
_entity_poly.entity_id
_entity_poly.type
_entity_poly.pdbx_seq_one_letter_code
_entity_poly.pdbx_strand_id
1 'polypeptide(L)'
;MEAFRRAALALSLAALFVLVLCISPATAKRGSTKAAVASQNLVVNGNFALGLHGWRGKRARLRVVGRSRHGRAVRVIARRHRPAAILHAPRPVPSTMGRQLYSAGAWVRGRPASRRVCLRLTEHSQGHVLGKRTSCVRGGRHWAHLRVRYRVRRSGSELGVALFRRRGSFEVARVSIRRFYRRCNPHRNCPPPPPPPPPPPPPPPPPPPPPSNGRWYSSDSVFNQPIASGATTDPHSSAMVQSLVSGASGGFAIATKRWSFPVYDASQTTPHVTVSLTASWAPAHSMSGVPIPSGAAPDPAGDGHLVVMNSSSGCEYDFWQAQKHSDGSWSASWGNATLATNTGIYAGGLAARAAGFANGLGLIRPEELAAGTIPHALSFAYPYTKSGGPVAPATASDGSSNAAGATPEGARIQLDPNLNLDSLGLNAWQKTIARALQTYGMFLADGGGTASVYAQNPQSTTVGYPWGDADYPQLPTSLLSHMRVLTLPAQAPWHGFLVPTPCAVLS
;
A
#
# COMPACT_ATOMS: atom_id res chain seq x y z
N MET A 1 59.17 -34.79 -4.35
CA MET A 1 59.88 -34.11 -3.24
C MET A 1 58.86 -33.74 -2.18
N GLU A 2 58.38 -34.76 -1.47
CA GLU A 2 57.99 -34.73 -0.05
C GLU A 2 59.05 -33.97 0.81
N ALA A 3 58.86 -33.50 2.05
CA ALA A 3 58.18 -33.99 3.26
C ALA A 3 58.19 -32.81 4.28
N PHE A 4 57.17 -32.55 5.11
CA PHE A 4 56.86 -33.13 6.43
C PHE A 4 57.94 -33.06 7.55
N ARG A 5 57.52 -32.54 8.73
CA ARG A 5 57.95 -32.79 10.15
C ARG A 5 58.75 -31.70 10.89
N ARG A 6 58.23 -31.10 11.99
CA ARG A 6 58.34 -31.44 13.47
C ARG A 6 59.14 -30.33 14.18
N ALA A 7 59.07 -29.94 15.47
CA ALA A 7 58.32 -30.26 16.71
C ALA A 7 58.63 -29.08 17.72
N ALA A 8 57.69 -28.57 18.53
CA ALA A 8 57.38 -28.87 19.95
C ALA A 8 58.37 -28.39 21.05
N LEU A 9 57.88 -27.62 22.03
CA LEU A 9 58.30 -27.45 23.46
C LEU A 9 57.46 -26.29 24.06
N ALA A 10 56.88 -26.24 25.26
CA ALA A 10 56.48 -27.18 26.33
C ALA A 10 55.63 -26.39 27.36
N LEU A 11 54.60 -27.04 27.94
CA LEU A 11 54.10 -27.06 29.34
C LEU A 11 54.49 -25.94 30.35
N SER A 12 53.73 -25.48 31.35
CA SER A 12 52.49 -25.92 32.04
C SER A 12 52.14 -24.89 33.14
N LEU A 13 50.86 -24.75 33.53
CA LEU A 13 50.32 -24.93 34.90
C LEU A 13 49.01 -24.16 35.16
N ALA A 14 48.10 -24.89 35.79
CA ALA A 14 46.74 -24.54 36.13
C ALA A 14 46.64 -23.71 37.42
N ALA A 15 45.57 -22.92 37.52
CA ALA A 15 44.97 -22.58 38.81
C ALA A 15 43.44 -22.55 38.66
N LEU A 16 42.81 -23.54 39.29
CA LEU A 16 41.39 -23.63 39.61
C LEU A 16 40.91 -22.33 40.28
N PHE A 17 39.79 -21.76 39.81
CA PHE A 17 38.97 -20.90 40.67
C PHE A 17 37.54 -21.43 40.70
N VAL A 18 37.15 -21.78 41.92
CA VAL A 18 35.88 -22.39 42.33
C VAL A 18 34.74 -21.38 42.22
N LEU A 19 33.64 -21.89 41.68
CA LEU A 19 32.32 -21.28 41.60
C LEU A 19 31.74 -21.03 43.01
N VAL A 20 31.53 -19.76 43.40
CA VAL A 20 30.59 -19.40 44.47
C VAL A 20 29.71 -18.26 43.96
N LEU A 21 28.56 -18.61 43.37
CA LEU A 21 27.48 -17.66 43.15
C LEU A 21 26.79 -17.40 44.49
N CYS A 22 27.03 -16.22 45.08
CA CYS A 22 26.19 -15.69 46.14
C CYS A 22 24.80 -15.36 45.56
N ILE A 23 23.79 -16.17 45.91
CA ILE A 23 22.38 -15.86 45.66
C ILE A 23 21.98 -14.77 46.68
N SER A 24 21.92 -13.52 46.23
CA SER A 24 21.18 -12.46 46.93
C SER A 24 19.78 -12.35 46.30
N PRO A 25 18.70 -12.31 47.09
CA PRO A 25 17.36 -12.13 46.54
C PRO A 25 17.22 -10.69 46.06
N ALA A 26 17.30 -10.47 44.76
CA ALA A 26 16.93 -9.20 44.17
C ALA A 26 15.42 -8.99 44.39
N THR A 27 15.09 -8.21 45.42
CA THR A 27 13.75 -7.62 45.59
C THR A 27 13.46 -6.76 44.37
N ALA A 28 12.75 -7.33 43.40
CA ALA A 28 12.22 -6.63 42.24
C ALA A 28 11.25 -5.56 42.74
N LYS A 29 11.71 -4.30 42.79
CA LYS A 29 10.83 -3.15 42.92
C LYS A 29 9.86 -3.17 41.73
N ARG A 30 8.62 -3.53 42.03
CA ARG A 30 7.44 -3.45 41.16
C ARG A 30 7.18 -1.98 40.79
N GLY A 31 7.94 -1.47 39.82
CA GLY A 31 7.76 -0.15 39.24
C GLY A 31 6.74 -0.19 38.10
N SER A 32 5.46 -0.03 38.45
CA SER A 32 4.35 0.50 37.64
C SER A 32 4.39 0.34 36.10
N THR A 33 3.51 -0.55 35.65
CA THR A 33 3.00 -0.70 34.28
C THR A 33 2.38 0.59 33.67
N LYS A 34 2.23 0.56 32.33
CA LYS A 34 1.27 1.32 31.48
C LYS A 34 1.73 2.67 30.88
N ALA A 35 2.65 2.61 29.91
CA ALA A 35 2.56 3.53 28.78
C ALA A 35 1.23 3.29 28.05
N ALA A 36 0.46 4.35 27.82
CA ALA A 36 -0.76 4.29 27.01
C ALA A 36 -0.42 3.77 25.61
N VAL A 37 -1.21 2.83 25.08
CA VAL A 37 -1.20 2.50 23.65
C VAL A 37 -1.45 3.82 22.91
N ALA A 38 -0.39 4.42 22.38
CA ALA A 38 -0.46 5.70 21.72
C ALA A 38 -1.09 5.44 20.34
N SER A 39 -2.39 5.65 20.22
CA SER A 39 -3.10 5.54 18.95
C SER A 39 -2.36 6.26 17.81
N GLN A 40 -2.42 5.67 16.62
CA GLN A 40 -1.79 6.15 15.40
C GLN A 40 -2.12 7.62 15.12
N ASN A 41 -1.17 8.35 14.52
CA ASN A 41 -1.41 9.73 14.12
C ASN A 41 -2.40 9.78 12.95
N LEU A 42 -3.52 10.48 13.13
CA LEU A 42 -4.57 10.63 12.12
C LEU A 42 -4.35 11.82 11.18
N VAL A 43 -3.31 12.63 11.37
CA VAL A 43 -2.96 13.72 10.45
C VAL A 43 -2.00 13.19 9.39
N VAL A 44 -2.52 13.03 8.17
CA VAL A 44 -1.72 12.72 6.97
C VAL A 44 -0.69 13.83 6.74
N ASN A 45 0.52 13.48 6.30
CA ASN A 45 1.62 14.42 6.09
C ASN A 45 1.86 15.39 7.28
N GLY A 46 1.60 14.96 8.53
CA GLY A 46 1.80 15.77 9.74
C GLY A 46 3.27 16.09 10.04
N ASN A 47 4.19 15.33 9.46
CA ASN A 47 5.63 15.54 9.53
C ASN A 47 6.19 16.38 8.36
N PHE A 48 5.34 16.80 7.41
CA PHE A 48 5.70 17.56 6.21
C PHE A 48 6.73 16.87 5.29
N ALA A 49 6.83 15.52 5.35
CA ALA A 49 7.70 14.75 4.46
C ALA A 49 7.31 14.96 2.98
N LEU A 50 6.00 15.01 2.69
CA LEU A 50 5.41 15.20 1.36
C LEU A 50 5.21 16.70 1.01
N GLY A 51 6.08 17.57 1.52
CA GLY A 51 5.98 19.02 1.34
C GLY A 51 4.67 19.58 1.92
N LEU A 52 3.91 20.32 1.09
CA LEU A 52 2.66 20.96 1.50
C LEU A 52 1.40 20.15 1.15
N HIS A 53 1.54 18.91 0.66
CA HIS A 53 0.39 18.06 0.32
C HIS A 53 -0.56 17.91 1.53
N GLY A 54 -1.86 18.08 1.31
CA GLY A 54 -2.87 18.06 2.38
C GLY A 54 -2.90 19.32 3.26
N TRP A 55 -2.04 20.32 3.02
CA TRP A 55 -1.95 21.54 3.82
C TRP A 55 -2.28 22.80 3.02
N ARG A 56 -3.24 23.58 3.51
CA ARG A 56 -3.66 24.84 2.89
C ARG A 56 -3.36 26.03 3.80
N GLY A 57 -2.79 27.08 3.23
CA GLY A 57 -2.64 28.37 3.90
C GLY A 57 -3.95 29.16 3.86
N LYS A 58 -4.43 29.64 5.01
CA LYS A 58 -5.54 30.60 5.09
C LYS A 58 -4.97 31.98 5.39
N ARG A 59 -5.14 32.90 4.42
CA ARG A 59 -4.55 34.26 4.45
C ARG A 59 -3.02 34.23 4.68
N ALA A 60 -2.37 33.16 4.23
CA ALA A 60 -0.95 32.92 4.39
C ALA A 60 -0.40 32.21 3.14
N ARG A 61 0.86 32.47 2.81
CA ARG A 61 1.62 31.58 1.90
C ARG A 61 2.34 30.55 2.76
N LEU A 62 2.40 29.31 2.30
CA LEU A 62 3.14 28.25 2.97
C LEU A 62 4.45 28.02 2.22
N ARG A 63 5.52 27.79 2.97
CA ARG A 63 6.81 27.42 2.40
C ARG A 63 7.44 26.35 3.28
N VAL A 64 7.84 25.22 2.69
CA VAL A 64 8.63 24.22 3.40
C VAL A 64 9.96 24.87 3.78
N VAL A 65 10.35 24.74 5.05
CA VAL A 65 11.65 25.15 5.56
C VAL A 65 12.41 23.90 6.01
N GLY A 66 13.74 23.94 5.91
CA GLY A 66 14.64 22.78 6.06
C GLY A 66 14.45 21.94 7.32
N ARG A 67 15.16 20.80 7.36
CA ARG A 67 15.03 19.80 8.44
C ARG A 67 15.24 20.42 9.82
N SER A 68 14.34 20.12 10.75
CA SER A 68 14.47 20.39 12.18
C SER A 68 14.65 19.08 12.94
N ARG A 69 15.05 19.12 14.22
CA ARG A 69 15.03 17.94 15.11
C ARG A 69 13.64 17.28 15.26
N HIS A 70 12.61 17.93 14.74
CA HIS A 70 11.23 17.48 14.73
C HIS A 70 10.75 17.08 13.32
N GLY A 71 11.64 16.89 12.35
CA GLY A 71 11.32 16.59 10.94
C GLY A 71 11.32 17.84 10.04
N ARG A 72 10.80 17.72 8.81
CA ARG A 72 10.56 18.89 7.94
C ARG A 72 9.59 19.86 8.62
N ALA A 73 9.78 21.15 8.39
CA ALA A 73 8.93 22.19 8.97
C ALA A 73 8.32 23.06 7.88
N VAL A 74 7.19 23.69 8.17
CA VAL A 74 6.53 24.62 7.25
C VAL A 74 6.48 26.00 7.88
N ARG A 75 6.99 27.00 7.14
CA ARG A 75 6.82 28.40 7.47
C ARG A 75 5.50 28.90 6.90
N VAL A 76 4.64 29.37 7.80
CA VAL A 76 3.39 30.06 7.52
C VAL A 76 3.69 31.56 7.43
N ILE A 77 3.72 32.07 6.21
CA ILE A 77 4.07 33.46 5.90
C ILE A 77 2.79 34.30 5.88
N ALA A 78 2.63 35.17 6.88
CA ALA A 78 1.46 36.04 7.00
C ALA A 78 1.43 37.10 5.89
N ARG A 79 0.27 37.31 5.26
CA ARG A 79 0.06 38.43 4.33
C ARG A 79 -0.42 39.66 5.12
N ARG A 80 0.40 40.71 5.22
CA ARG A 80 0.12 41.97 5.98
C ARG A 80 -0.14 41.71 7.48
N HIS A 81 -0.67 42.70 8.23
CA HIS A 81 -1.04 42.59 9.66
C HIS A 81 -2.31 41.76 9.94
N ARG A 82 -2.62 40.75 9.11
CA ARG A 82 -3.81 39.91 9.22
C ARG A 82 -3.51 38.56 9.91
N PRO A 83 -4.53 37.86 10.45
CA PRO A 83 -4.35 36.51 10.98
C PRO A 83 -3.97 35.50 9.89
N ALA A 84 -2.90 34.77 10.15
CA ALA A 84 -2.37 33.73 9.27
C ALA A 84 -2.62 32.35 9.88
N ALA A 85 -3.00 31.39 9.06
CA ALA A 85 -3.21 30.02 9.50
C ALA A 85 -2.77 29.00 8.46
N ILE A 86 -2.47 27.81 8.94
CA ILE A 86 -2.30 26.59 8.18
C ILE A 86 -3.37 25.60 8.66
N LEU A 87 -4.06 24.96 7.73
CA LEU A 87 -5.10 23.96 7.98
C LEU A 87 -4.82 22.71 7.15
N HIS A 88 -5.26 21.57 7.67
CA HIS A 88 -5.23 20.33 6.89
C HIS A 88 -6.54 20.21 6.08
N ALA A 89 -6.41 19.88 4.79
CA ALA A 89 -7.50 19.68 3.84
C ALA A 89 -7.18 18.45 2.98
N PRO A 90 -7.95 17.35 3.04
CA PRO A 90 -9.25 17.18 3.73
C PRO A 90 -9.14 17.20 5.26
N ARG A 91 -10.28 17.21 5.98
CA ARG A 91 -10.26 17.16 7.46
C ARG A 91 -9.66 15.81 7.91
N PRO A 92 -8.67 15.78 8.83
CA PRO A 92 -7.96 14.54 9.17
C PRO A 92 -8.80 13.39 9.74
N VAL A 93 -9.95 13.70 10.36
CA VAL A 93 -10.87 12.65 10.85
C VAL A 93 -12.19 12.83 10.12
N PRO A 94 -12.51 11.99 9.12
CA PRO A 94 -13.71 12.13 8.29
C PRO A 94 -14.98 11.62 8.98
N SER A 95 -14.84 10.75 9.99
CA SER A 95 -15.96 10.27 10.80
C SER A 95 -15.49 9.96 12.22
N THR A 96 -16.18 10.53 13.20
CA THR A 96 -15.87 10.37 14.63
C THR A 96 -16.91 9.52 15.34
N MET A 97 -16.59 9.07 16.55
CA MET A 97 -17.55 8.45 17.47
C MET A 97 -17.91 9.47 18.57
N GLY A 98 -19.19 9.56 18.91
CA GLY A 98 -19.67 10.43 19.98
C GLY A 98 -18.98 10.15 21.31
N ARG A 99 -18.72 11.21 22.09
CA ARG A 99 -18.00 11.17 23.39
C ARG A 99 -16.55 10.69 23.33
N GLN A 100 -16.03 10.28 22.16
CA GLN A 100 -14.63 9.91 21.99
C GLN A 100 -13.72 11.11 22.25
N LEU A 101 -12.67 10.88 23.03
CA LEU A 101 -11.65 11.90 23.31
C LEU A 101 -10.55 11.84 22.24
N TYR A 102 -10.21 12.98 21.67
CA TYR A 102 -9.09 13.16 20.77
C TYR A 102 -8.07 14.13 21.39
N SER A 103 -6.80 13.95 21.06
CA SER A 103 -5.75 14.91 21.38
C SER A 103 -5.01 15.29 20.11
N ALA A 104 -4.91 16.58 19.83
CA ALA A 104 -4.00 17.09 18.83
C ALA A 104 -2.72 17.62 19.47
N GLY A 105 -1.60 17.51 18.75
CA GLY A 105 -0.30 18.04 19.14
C GLY A 105 0.44 18.63 17.96
N ALA A 106 1.32 19.60 18.21
CA ALA A 106 2.19 20.18 17.19
C ALA A 106 3.38 20.91 17.83
N TRP A 107 4.50 20.98 17.12
CA TRP A 107 5.63 21.85 17.46
C TRP A 107 5.51 23.16 16.69
N VAL A 108 5.73 24.29 17.37
CA VAL A 108 5.65 25.61 16.77
C VAL A 108 6.79 26.53 17.23
N ARG A 109 7.18 27.47 16.37
CA ARG A 109 8.03 28.62 16.74
C ARG A 109 7.67 29.83 15.88
N GLY A 110 8.09 31.04 16.26
CA GLY A 110 7.83 32.21 15.42
C GLY A 110 7.95 33.54 16.15
N ARG A 111 8.45 34.56 15.44
CA ARG A 111 8.67 35.91 15.96
C ARG A 111 7.57 36.91 15.57
N PRO A 112 7.37 37.99 16.34
CA PRO A 112 7.99 38.30 17.65
C PRO A 112 7.47 37.40 18.80
N ALA A 113 8.25 37.23 19.87
CA ALA A 113 7.89 36.35 20.99
C ALA A 113 6.64 36.82 21.77
N SER A 114 6.35 38.12 21.70
CA SER A 114 5.19 38.76 22.35
C SER A 114 3.83 38.30 21.83
N ARG A 115 3.75 37.51 20.74
CA ARG A 115 2.46 36.99 20.23
C ARG A 115 2.42 35.48 20.27
N ARG A 116 1.20 34.96 20.49
CA ARG A 116 0.92 33.53 20.64
C ARG A 116 0.71 32.83 19.29
N VAL A 117 1.20 31.59 19.21
CA VAL A 117 0.81 30.62 18.16
C VAL A 117 -0.16 29.63 18.80
N CYS A 118 -1.24 29.33 18.10
CA CYS A 118 -2.35 28.53 18.62
C CYS A 118 -2.62 27.30 17.75
N LEU A 119 -2.98 26.19 18.38
CA LEU A 119 -3.48 24.96 17.78
C LEU A 119 -4.97 24.82 18.12
N ARG A 120 -5.79 24.51 17.12
CA ARG A 120 -7.24 24.32 17.28
C ARG A 120 -7.71 23.03 16.63
N LEU A 121 -8.54 22.31 17.37
CA LEU A 121 -9.44 21.28 16.84
C LEU A 121 -10.84 21.87 16.65
N THR A 122 -11.49 21.55 15.54
CA THR A 122 -12.86 21.98 15.21
C THR A 122 -13.65 20.77 14.73
N GLU A 123 -14.79 20.50 15.35
CA GLU A 123 -15.76 19.47 14.96
C GLU A 123 -16.77 20.06 13.98
N HIS A 124 -17.01 19.35 12.88
CA HIS A 124 -17.91 19.75 11.82
C HIS A 124 -18.93 18.64 11.52
N SER A 125 -20.14 19.02 11.13
CA SER A 125 -21.13 18.08 10.60
C SER A 125 -21.93 18.81 9.53
N GLN A 126 -22.01 18.23 8.32
CA GLN A 126 -22.72 18.81 7.17
C GLN A 126 -22.37 20.30 6.96
N GLY A 127 -21.08 20.63 6.96
CA GLY A 127 -20.58 22.01 6.81
C GLY A 127 -20.62 22.90 8.07
N HIS A 128 -21.44 22.59 9.06
CA HIS A 128 -21.61 23.39 10.28
C HIS A 128 -20.57 23.06 11.35
N VAL A 129 -20.18 24.03 12.18
CA VAL A 129 -19.26 23.82 13.32
C VAL A 129 -20.05 23.39 14.55
N LEU A 130 -19.83 22.16 15.01
CA LEU A 130 -20.46 21.64 16.23
C LEU A 130 -19.72 22.05 17.51
N GLY A 131 -18.41 22.29 17.40
CA GLY A 131 -17.61 22.72 18.54
C GLY A 131 -16.14 22.91 18.18
N LYS A 132 -15.38 23.58 19.05
CA LYS A 132 -13.95 23.82 18.85
C LYS A 132 -13.23 23.97 20.18
N ARG A 133 -11.95 23.58 20.23
CA ARG A 133 -11.07 23.87 21.37
C ARG A 133 -9.70 24.29 20.89
N THR A 134 -9.11 25.26 21.61
CA THR A 134 -7.86 25.92 21.23
C THR A 134 -6.87 25.86 22.39
N SER A 135 -5.60 25.64 22.08
CA SER A 135 -4.46 25.79 23.00
C SER A 135 -3.43 26.71 22.35
N CYS A 136 -2.73 27.53 23.13
CA CYS A 136 -1.80 28.53 22.62
C CYS A 136 -0.53 28.59 23.47
N VAL A 137 0.62 28.85 22.84
CA VAL A 137 1.92 29.09 23.49
C VAL A 137 2.47 30.44 23.04
N ARG A 138 3.29 31.09 23.87
CA ARG A 138 4.04 32.29 23.46
C ARG A 138 5.00 31.89 22.33
N GLY A 139 5.12 32.76 21.32
CA GLY A 139 6.08 32.57 20.24
C GLY A 139 7.52 32.74 20.73
N GLY A 140 8.48 32.47 19.87
CA GLY A 140 9.90 32.57 20.23
C GLY A 140 10.82 32.04 19.14
N ARG A 141 12.13 32.10 19.41
CA ARG A 141 13.17 31.49 18.57
C ARG A 141 13.19 29.96 18.71
N HIS A 142 12.83 29.46 19.88
CA HIS A 142 12.82 28.03 20.21
C HIS A 142 11.48 27.37 19.88
N TRP A 143 11.54 26.06 19.62
CA TRP A 143 10.37 25.23 19.40
C TRP A 143 9.61 24.99 20.70
N ALA A 144 8.31 25.26 20.70
CA ALA A 144 7.39 24.98 21.79
C ALA A 144 6.33 23.96 21.34
N HIS A 145 5.96 23.05 22.24
CA HIS A 145 4.95 22.03 21.94
C HIS A 145 3.56 22.48 22.38
N LEU A 146 2.59 22.36 21.48
CA LEU A 146 1.17 22.59 21.71
C LEU A 146 0.44 21.27 21.88
N ARG A 147 -0.54 21.24 22.78
CA ARG A 147 -1.47 20.13 22.92
C ARG A 147 -2.88 20.65 23.18
N VAL A 148 -3.87 20.05 22.52
CA VAL A 148 -5.29 20.30 22.79
C VAL A 148 -6.04 18.97 22.83
N ARG A 149 -6.91 18.80 23.82
CA ARG A 149 -7.80 17.63 23.94
C ARG A 149 -9.23 18.05 23.66
N TYR A 150 -9.95 17.30 22.83
CA TYR A 150 -11.32 17.61 22.45
C TYR A 150 -12.18 16.35 22.51
N ARG A 151 -13.33 16.44 23.18
CA ARG A 151 -14.31 15.35 23.25
C ARG A 151 -15.38 15.62 22.20
N VAL A 152 -15.51 14.70 21.27
CA VAL A 152 -16.48 14.77 20.16
C VAL A 152 -17.90 14.77 20.72
N ARG A 153 -18.75 15.61 20.14
CA ARG A 153 -20.16 15.75 20.54
C ARG A 153 -21.04 14.73 19.82
N ARG A 154 -20.80 14.49 18.52
CA ARG A 154 -21.66 13.67 17.67
C ARG A 154 -20.88 12.61 16.89
N SER A 155 -21.41 11.38 16.83
CA SER A 155 -20.92 10.34 15.91
C SER A 155 -21.13 10.76 14.45
N GLY A 156 -20.25 10.35 13.54
CA GLY A 156 -20.33 10.72 12.12
C GLY A 156 -19.93 12.17 11.80
N SER A 157 -19.41 12.92 12.78
CA SER A 157 -18.89 14.27 12.56
C SER A 157 -17.41 14.24 12.18
N GLU A 158 -16.91 15.29 11.52
CA GLU A 158 -15.53 15.43 11.06
C GLU A 158 -14.69 16.29 12.03
N LEU A 159 -13.40 15.98 12.22
CA LEU A 159 -12.48 16.87 12.96
C LEU A 159 -11.43 17.50 12.04
N GLY A 160 -11.43 18.84 11.99
CA GLY A 160 -10.40 19.65 11.38
C GLY A 160 -9.33 20.11 12.38
N VAL A 161 -8.10 20.26 11.90
CA VAL A 161 -6.98 20.87 12.65
C VAL A 161 -6.51 22.15 11.98
N ALA A 162 -6.24 23.17 12.78
CA ALA A 162 -5.65 24.41 12.30
C ALA A 162 -4.60 24.93 13.29
N LEU A 163 -3.49 25.44 12.76
CA LEU A 163 -2.55 26.27 13.51
C LEU A 163 -2.61 27.69 13.00
N PHE A 164 -2.64 28.65 13.92
CA PHE A 164 -2.84 30.04 13.54
C PHE A 164 -2.20 31.02 14.51
N ARG A 165 -2.01 32.23 14.01
CA ARG A 165 -1.50 33.37 14.76
C ARG A 165 -2.20 34.64 14.29
N ARG A 166 -2.50 35.58 15.21
CA ARG A 166 -3.24 36.82 14.88
C ARG A 166 -2.43 37.78 14.01
N ARG A 167 -1.12 37.86 14.20
CA ARG A 167 -0.19 38.70 13.43
C ARG A 167 1.21 38.09 13.43
N GLY A 168 1.89 38.14 12.29
CA GLY A 168 3.26 37.66 12.11
C GLY A 168 3.35 36.20 11.66
N SER A 169 4.48 35.86 11.04
CA SER A 169 4.77 34.54 10.51
C SER A 169 5.22 33.57 11.61
N PHE A 170 5.01 32.29 11.38
CA PHE A 170 5.41 31.23 12.32
C PHE A 170 5.77 29.96 11.56
N GLU A 171 6.38 29.01 12.26
CA GLU A 171 6.76 27.71 11.73
C GLU A 171 6.08 26.60 12.51
N VAL A 172 5.78 25.51 11.82
CA VAL A 172 5.09 24.33 12.35
C VAL A 172 5.85 23.07 11.97
N ALA A 173 5.93 22.11 12.88
CA ALA A 173 6.47 20.77 12.66
C ALA A 173 5.64 19.73 13.44
N ARG A 174 5.66 18.46 13.00
CA ARG A 174 5.09 17.30 13.73
C ARG A 174 3.65 17.51 14.23
N VAL A 175 2.74 17.83 13.33
CA VAL A 175 1.31 17.92 13.65
C VAL A 175 0.71 16.53 13.77
N SER A 176 -0.11 16.33 14.81
CA SER A 176 -0.76 15.05 15.04
C SER A 176 -2.16 15.18 15.63
N ILE A 177 -3.00 14.19 15.37
CA ILE A 177 -4.26 13.91 16.08
C ILE A 177 -4.23 12.44 16.49
N ARG A 178 -4.57 12.16 17.74
CA ARG A 178 -4.59 10.80 18.31
C ARG A 178 -5.91 10.57 19.06
N ARG A 179 -6.46 9.37 18.96
CA ARG A 179 -7.62 8.90 19.76
C ARG A 179 -7.16 8.50 21.16
N PHE A 180 -7.79 9.03 22.20
CA PHE A 180 -7.55 8.62 23.57
C PHE A 180 -8.60 7.60 24.00
N TYR A 181 -8.20 6.34 24.10
CA TYR A 181 -8.99 5.34 24.80
C TYR A 181 -8.82 5.59 26.31
N ARG A 182 -9.93 5.78 27.03
CA ARG A 182 -9.85 5.84 28.49
C ARG A 182 -9.39 4.47 28.98
N ARG A 183 -8.25 4.40 29.66
CA ARG A 183 -8.02 3.31 30.61
C ARG A 183 -8.95 3.57 31.79
N CYS A 184 -9.88 2.67 32.08
CA CYS A 184 -10.47 2.64 33.41
C CYS A 184 -9.37 2.27 34.41
N ASN A 185 -9.29 3.04 35.50
CA ASN A 185 -8.37 2.76 36.59
C ASN A 185 -8.96 1.60 37.40
N PRO A 186 -8.26 0.47 37.58
CA PRO A 186 -8.80 -0.68 38.32
C PRO A 186 -9.07 -0.41 39.83
N HIS A 187 -8.73 0.77 40.35
CA HIS A 187 -8.84 1.10 41.78
C HIS A 187 -9.88 2.18 42.15
N ARG A 188 -10.82 2.55 41.26
CA ARG A 188 -11.98 3.36 41.68
C ARG A 188 -13.27 2.77 41.14
N ASN A 189 -14.12 2.38 42.08
CA ASN A 189 -15.45 1.81 41.93
C ASN A 189 -16.21 2.40 40.73
N CYS A 190 -16.38 1.59 39.69
CA CYS A 190 -17.48 1.74 38.77
C CYS A 190 -18.70 1.05 39.38
N PRO A 191 -19.91 1.62 39.30
CA PRO A 191 -21.12 0.87 39.59
C PRO A 191 -21.19 -0.36 38.65
N PRO A 192 -21.59 -1.54 39.15
CA PRO A 192 -21.71 -2.72 38.32
C PRO A 192 -22.79 -2.51 37.25
N PRO A 193 -22.57 -2.97 36.01
CA PRO A 193 -23.63 -2.98 35.01
C PRO A 193 -24.75 -3.97 35.44
N PRO A 194 -26.01 -3.71 35.05
CA PRO A 194 -27.12 -4.63 35.32
C PRO A 194 -26.90 -5.99 34.66
N PRO A 195 -27.44 -7.09 35.22
CA PRO A 195 -27.24 -8.43 34.69
C PRO A 195 -27.82 -8.55 33.26
N PRO A 196 -27.15 -9.30 32.38
CA PRO A 196 -27.62 -9.48 31.01
C PRO A 196 -28.89 -10.34 31.00
N PRO A 197 -29.84 -10.08 30.07
CA PRO A 197 -30.89 -11.05 29.74
C PRO A 197 -30.24 -12.37 29.28
N PRO A 198 -30.93 -13.52 29.40
CA PRO A 198 -30.39 -14.81 28.97
C PRO A 198 -29.86 -14.68 27.54
N PRO A 199 -28.71 -15.32 27.24
CA PRO A 199 -28.05 -15.11 25.97
C PRO A 199 -29.04 -15.47 24.85
N PRO A 200 -29.33 -14.55 23.91
CA PRO A 200 -29.82 -15.01 22.62
C PRO A 200 -28.78 -16.01 22.09
N PRO A 201 -29.19 -17.00 21.29
CA PRO A 201 -28.22 -17.89 20.65
C PRO A 201 -27.13 -17.03 20.05
N PRO A 202 -25.85 -17.40 20.23
CA PRO A 202 -24.72 -16.52 19.96
C PRO A 202 -24.94 -15.85 18.61
N PRO A 203 -24.79 -14.51 18.51
CA PRO A 203 -24.80 -13.88 17.21
C PRO A 203 -23.79 -14.65 16.37
N PRO A 204 -24.15 -15.06 15.14
CA PRO A 204 -23.20 -15.77 14.30
C PRO A 204 -21.92 -14.95 14.30
N PRO A 205 -20.74 -15.61 14.30
CA PRO A 205 -19.47 -14.91 14.21
C PRO A 205 -19.60 -13.80 13.16
N PRO A 206 -18.96 -12.61 13.33
CA PRO A 206 -18.93 -11.63 12.26
C PRO A 206 -18.62 -12.42 10.99
N PRO A 207 -19.42 -12.28 9.91
CA PRO A 207 -19.21 -13.14 8.77
C PRO A 207 -17.72 -13.09 8.51
N PRO A 208 -17.03 -14.25 8.38
CA PRO A 208 -15.66 -14.21 7.87
C PRO A 208 -15.68 -13.23 6.70
N PRO A 209 -14.64 -12.38 6.50
CA PRO A 209 -14.59 -11.55 5.29
C PRO A 209 -15.08 -12.46 4.17
N PRO A 210 -16.23 -12.14 3.53
CA PRO A 210 -17.07 -13.13 2.85
C PRO A 210 -16.09 -13.99 2.11
N PRO A 211 -16.01 -15.32 2.40
CA PRO A 211 -14.86 -16.13 2.05
C PRO A 211 -14.50 -15.63 0.70
N SER A 212 -13.32 -14.98 0.59
CA SER A 212 -13.00 -14.55 -0.74
C SER A 212 -13.07 -15.86 -1.49
N ASN A 213 -13.94 -15.95 -2.50
CA ASN A 213 -14.20 -17.20 -3.20
C ASN A 213 -12.91 -17.51 -3.97
N GLY A 214 -11.82 -17.80 -3.25
CA GLY A 214 -10.44 -17.42 -3.56
C GLY A 214 -10.11 -15.91 -3.61
N ARG A 215 -11.00 -14.98 -3.97
CA ARG A 215 -10.60 -13.68 -4.60
C ARG A 215 -9.66 -12.75 -3.79
N TRP A 216 -8.61 -12.23 -4.43
CA TRP A 216 -7.86 -11.11 -3.87
C TRP A 216 -8.55 -9.77 -4.19
N TYR A 217 -8.30 -8.75 -3.37
CA TYR A 217 -8.84 -7.38 -3.50
C TYR A 217 -10.33 -7.23 -3.17
N SER A 218 -10.73 -5.98 -2.88
CA SER A 218 -12.12 -5.63 -2.61
C SER A 218 -13.02 -6.00 -3.79
N SER A 219 -14.29 -6.33 -3.52
CA SER A 219 -15.32 -6.43 -4.55
C SER A 219 -15.42 -5.14 -5.37
N ASP A 220 -15.14 -3.98 -4.78
CA ASP A 220 -15.19 -2.69 -5.47
C ASP A 220 -14.02 -2.47 -6.45
N SER A 221 -13.04 -3.38 -6.49
CA SER A 221 -12.02 -3.35 -7.53
C SER A 221 -12.65 -3.55 -8.89
N VAL A 222 -12.29 -2.72 -9.86
CA VAL A 222 -12.72 -2.87 -11.25
C VAL A 222 -12.29 -4.20 -11.88
N PHE A 223 -11.26 -4.86 -11.33
CA PHE A 223 -10.87 -6.22 -11.70
C PHE A 223 -11.88 -7.26 -11.19
N ASN A 224 -12.48 -7.04 -10.02
CA ASN A 224 -13.45 -7.97 -9.42
C ASN A 224 -14.89 -7.73 -9.89
N GLN A 225 -15.10 -6.75 -10.78
CA GLN A 225 -16.40 -6.42 -11.37
C GLN A 225 -16.52 -6.96 -12.80
N PRO A 226 -17.60 -7.70 -13.13
CA PRO A 226 -17.84 -8.13 -14.50
C PRO A 226 -18.04 -6.92 -15.42
N ILE A 227 -17.74 -7.10 -16.70
CA ILE A 227 -18.02 -6.07 -17.71
C ILE A 227 -19.54 -5.98 -17.89
N ALA A 228 -20.07 -4.75 -17.84
CA ALA A 228 -21.50 -4.53 -18.06
C ALA A 228 -21.91 -4.98 -19.47
N SER A 229 -23.10 -5.58 -19.60
CA SER A 229 -23.62 -6.06 -20.90
C SER A 229 -23.72 -4.95 -21.96
N GLY A 230 -23.98 -3.71 -21.55
CA GLY A 230 -24.00 -2.52 -22.40
C GLY A 230 -22.66 -1.82 -22.60
N ALA A 231 -21.54 -2.42 -22.21
CA ALA A 231 -20.23 -1.80 -22.39
C ALA A 231 -19.94 -1.55 -23.88
N THR A 232 -19.58 -0.30 -24.19
CA THR A 232 -19.31 0.17 -25.54
C THR A 232 -17.88 -0.16 -25.97
N THR A 233 -17.70 -0.38 -27.27
CA THR A 233 -16.41 -0.62 -27.90
C THR A 233 -15.75 0.72 -28.24
N ASP A 234 -14.43 0.81 -28.08
CA ASP A 234 -13.67 1.98 -28.49
C ASP A 234 -13.68 2.13 -30.03
N PRO A 235 -13.85 3.34 -30.59
CA PRO A 235 -13.79 3.56 -32.04
C PRO A 235 -12.48 3.10 -32.70
N HIS A 236 -11.37 3.04 -31.95
CA HIS A 236 -10.08 2.55 -32.43
C HIS A 236 -9.79 1.09 -32.04
N SER A 237 -10.80 0.36 -31.54
CA SER A 237 -10.66 -1.03 -31.10
C SER A 237 -10.07 -1.93 -32.19
N SER A 238 -10.48 -1.80 -33.45
CA SER A 238 -9.97 -2.66 -34.53
C SER A 238 -8.46 -2.52 -34.72
N ALA A 239 -7.94 -1.28 -34.71
CA ALA A 239 -6.50 -1.01 -34.82
C ALA A 239 -5.72 -1.50 -33.60
N MET A 240 -6.28 -1.35 -32.39
CA MET A 240 -5.67 -1.86 -31.15
C MET A 240 -5.64 -3.38 -31.10
N VAL A 241 -6.72 -4.04 -31.51
CA VAL A 241 -6.78 -5.51 -31.60
C VAL A 241 -5.81 -6.04 -32.65
N GLN A 242 -5.70 -5.38 -33.80
CA GLN A 242 -4.70 -5.74 -34.82
C GLN A 242 -3.28 -5.60 -34.27
N SER A 243 -2.98 -4.53 -33.51
CA SER A 243 -1.69 -4.35 -32.85
C SER A 243 -1.43 -5.44 -31.80
N LEU A 244 -2.45 -5.86 -31.04
CA LEU A 244 -2.36 -6.96 -30.07
C LEU A 244 -2.04 -8.29 -30.76
N VAL A 245 -2.72 -8.59 -31.88
CA VAL A 245 -2.45 -9.79 -32.70
C VAL A 245 -1.03 -9.76 -33.26
N SER A 246 -0.59 -8.63 -33.84
CA SER A 246 0.78 -8.49 -34.35
C SER A 246 1.84 -8.58 -33.25
N GLY A 247 1.49 -8.12 -32.03
CA GLY A 247 2.35 -8.20 -30.85
C GLY A 247 2.43 -9.58 -30.22
N ALA A 248 1.66 -10.56 -30.69
CA ALA A 248 1.65 -11.94 -30.21
C ALA A 248 2.63 -12.85 -30.99
N SER A 249 3.82 -12.34 -31.33
CA SER A 249 4.83 -13.09 -32.11
C SER A 249 5.33 -14.36 -31.39
N GLY A 250 5.33 -14.35 -30.05
CA GLY A 250 5.57 -15.52 -29.20
C GLY A 250 4.32 -16.33 -28.86
N GLY A 251 3.20 -16.08 -29.54
CA GLY A 251 1.88 -16.61 -29.20
C GLY A 251 1.18 -15.81 -28.09
N PHE A 252 -0.06 -16.22 -27.78
CA PHE A 252 -0.79 -15.70 -26.62
C PHE A 252 -0.37 -16.48 -25.36
N ALA A 253 0.72 -16.04 -24.77
CA ALA A 253 1.42 -16.76 -23.71
C ALA A 253 0.83 -16.52 -22.32
N ILE A 254 1.16 -17.43 -21.40
CA ILE A 254 0.96 -17.26 -19.96
C ILE A 254 2.33 -17.19 -19.30
N ALA A 255 2.67 -16.04 -18.71
CA ALA A 255 3.87 -15.88 -17.91
C ALA A 255 3.66 -16.53 -16.53
N THR A 256 4.40 -17.61 -16.24
CA THR A 256 4.24 -18.39 -14.99
C THR A 256 5.55 -18.61 -14.24
N LYS A 257 6.60 -19.19 -14.86
CA LYS A 257 7.87 -19.47 -14.16
C LYS A 257 8.86 -18.31 -14.19
N ARG A 258 8.74 -17.44 -15.19
CA ARG A 258 9.62 -16.30 -15.48
C ARG A 258 8.77 -15.13 -15.93
N TRP A 259 9.20 -13.90 -15.62
CA TRP A 259 8.45 -12.68 -15.94
C TRP A 259 7.07 -12.70 -15.28
N SER A 260 7.00 -13.31 -14.10
CA SER A 260 5.79 -13.59 -13.35
C SER A 260 5.97 -13.14 -11.89
N PHE A 261 5.02 -13.46 -11.03
CA PHE A 261 4.88 -12.89 -9.70
C PHE A 261 4.77 -14.03 -8.67
N PRO A 262 5.86 -14.36 -7.96
CA PRO A 262 5.76 -15.21 -6.78
C PRO A 262 5.06 -14.45 -5.65
N VAL A 263 4.06 -15.11 -5.05
CA VAL A 263 3.23 -14.56 -3.98
C VAL A 263 3.37 -15.42 -2.73
N TYR A 264 4.08 -14.90 -1.72
CA TYR A 264 4.29 -15.61 -0.47
C TYR A 264 3.39 -15.08 0.63
N ASP A 265 2.75 -15.98 1.37
CA ASP A 265 1.99 -15.63 2.56
C ASP A 265 2.89 -15.38 3.77
N ALA A 266 2.66 -14.26 4.43
CA ALA A 266 3.25 -13.90 5.71
C ALA A 266 2.24 -14.07 6.84
N SER A 267 2.74 -14.53 7.99
CA SER A 267 1.98 -14.67 9.22
C SER A 267 2.47 -13.67 10.28
N GLN A 268 1.82 -13.66 11.45
CA GLN A 268 2.26 -12.85 12.60
C GLN A 268 3.65 -13.23 13.13
N THR A 269 4.14 -14.43 12.80
CA THR A 269 5.47 -14.91 13.22
C THR A 269 6.54 -14.66 12.16
N THR A 270 6.17 -14.18 10.97
CA THR A 270 7.13 -13.88 9.91
C THR A 270 8.02 -12.71 10.35
N PRO A 271 9.36 -12.84 10.26
CA PRO A 271 10.26 -11.78 10.66
C PRO A 271 10.08 -10.55 9.75
N HIS A 272 10.12 -9.37 10.38
CA HIS A 272 10.10 -8.12 9.63
C HIS A 272 11.53 -7.71 9.27
N VAL A 273 11.74 -7.41 8.00
CA VAL A 273 13.01 -6.91 7.47
C VAL A 273 12.86 -5.47 6.99
N THR A 274 14.01 -4.85 6.73
CA THR A 274 14.10 -3.60 5.98
C THR A 274 14.70 -3.92 4.62
N VAL A 275 14.04 -3.49 3.56
CA VAL A 275 14.49 -3.64 2.18
C VAL A 275 15.14 -2.34 1.73
N SER A 276 16.36 -2.41 1.23
CA SER A 276 17.05 -1.26 0.61
C SER A 276 16.49 -1.01 -0.79
N LEU A 277 16.05 0.22 -1.08
CA LEU A 277 15.53 0.61 -2.39
C LEU A 277 16.59 1.36 -3.19
N THR A 278 16.97 0.85 -4.35
CA THR A 278 18.21 1.26 -5.05
C THR A 278 17.99 2.14 -6.28
N ALA A 279 16.77 2.21 -6.83
CA ALA A 279 16.53 3.03 -8.02
C ALA A 279 16.79 4.51 -7.74
N SER A 280 17.57 5.16 -8.61
CA SER A 280 17.97 6.58 -8.44
C SER A 280 16.80 7.56 -8.56
N TRP A 281 15.75 7.16 -9.30
CA TRP A 281 14.52 7.93 -9.47
C TRP A 281 13.55 7.77 -8.30
N ALA A 282 13.77 6.80 -7.42
CA ALA A 282 12.86 6.46 -6.34
C ALA A 282 12.79 7.58 -5.28
N PRO A 283 11.58 7.97 -4.81
CA PRO A 283 11.44 8.97 -3.76
C PRO A 283 11.75 8.44 -2.35
N ALA A 284 12.06 7.14 -2.21
CA ALA A 284 12.43 6.48 -0.97
C ALA A 284 13.59 5.51 -1.23
N HIS A 285 14.47 5.35 -0.25
CA HIS A 285 15.67 4.50 -0.33
C HIS A 285 15.61 3.29 0.61
N SER A 286 14.54 3.18 1.40
CA SER A 286 14.31 2.03 2.25
C SER A 286 12.82 1.81 2.48
N MET A 287 12.45 0.55 2.67
CA MET A 287 11.12 0.11 3.06
C MET A 287 11.23 -0.78 4.29
N SER A 288 10.77 -0.29 5.43
CA SER A 288 10.86 -1.01 6.72
C SER A 288 9.51 -1.56 7.17
N GLY A 289 9.56 -2.66 7.94
CA GLY A 289 8.36 -3.34 8.43
C GLY A 289 7.76 -4.31 7.41
N VAL A 290 8.59 -4.91 6.56
CA VAL A 290 8.15 -5.88 5.54
C VAL A 290 8.27 -7.31 6.10
N PRO A 291 7.19 -8.08 6.25
CA PRO A 291 7.23 -9.42 6.81
C PRO A 291 7.60 -10.46 5.73
N ILE A 292 8.87 -10.60 5.36
CA ILE A 292 9.28 -11.53 4.30
C ILE A 292 9.55 -12.94 4.87
N PRO A 293 8.85 -13.99 4.41
CA PRO A 293 9.14 -15.38 4.81
C PRO A 293 10.57 -15.80 4.47
N SER A 294 11.18 -16.64 5.32
CA SER A 294 12.57 -17.07 5.14
C SER A 294 12.80 -17.86 3.84
N GLY A 295 11.80 -18.58 3.37
CA GLY A 295 11.82 -19.32 2.10
C GLY A 295 11.48 -18.48 0.86
N ALA A 296 11.16 -17.19 1.02
CA ALA A 296 10.79 -16.35 -0.12
C ALA A 296 11.99 -16.12 -1.04
N ALA A 297 11.71 -16.17 -2.34
CA ALA A 297 12.62 -15.86 -3.43
C ALA A 297 11.88 -15.07 -4.52
N PRO A 298 12.53 -14.05 -5.14
CA PRO A 298 11.94 -13.28 -6.23
C PRO A 298 11.77 -14.14 -7.50
N ASP A 299 11.03 -13.62 -8.49
CA ASP A 299 11.00 -14.18 -9.84
C ASP A 299 12.44 -14.30 -10.38
N PRO A 300 12.82 -15.43 -11.01
CA PRO A 300 14.19 -15.64 -11.47
C PRO A 300 14.54 -14.85 -12.75
N ALA A 301 13.58 -14.17 -13.39
CA ALA A 301 13.84 -13.30 -14.54
C ALA A 301 14.24 -11.88 -14.13
N GLY A 302 14.58 -11.05 -15.13
CA GLY A 302 15.18 -9.73 -14.92
C GLY A 302 14.33 -8.74 -14.12
N ASP A 303 13.00 -8.89 -14.14
CA ASP A 303 12.10 -8.05 -13.34
C ASP A 303 12.11 -8.39 -11.86
N GLY A 304 12.56 -9.59 -11.48
CA GLY A 304 12.76 -9.97 -10.09
C GLY A 304 11.56 -9.66 -9.19
N HIS A 305 10.34 -9.81 -9.69
CA HIS A 305 9.15 -9.46 -8.92
C HIS A 305 9.03 -10.32 -7.67
N LEU A 306 8.56 -9.72 -6.59
CA LEU A 306 8.24 -10.42 -5.35
C LEU A 306 6.98 -9.79 -4.77
N VAL A 307 6.04 -10.65 -4.36
CA VAL A 307 4.84 -10.25 -3.64
C VAL A 307 4.84 -10.96 -2.30
N VAL A 308 4.57 -10.20 -1.24
CA VAL A 308 4.30 -10.74 0.09
C VAL A 308 2.89 -10.34 0.50
N MET A 309 2.05 -11.31 0.79
CA MET A 309 0.67 -11.13 1.25
C MET A 309 0.60 -11.41 2.75
N ASN A 310 0.10 -10.47 3.54
CA ASN A 310 -0.16 -10.69 4.95
C ASN A 310 -1.67 -10.66 5.20
N SER A 311 -2.28 -11.84 5.26
CA SER A 311 -3.73 -12.00 5.45
C SER A 311 -4.22 -11.43 6.79
N SER A 312 -3.38 -11.39 7.83
CA SER A 312 -3.76 -10.89 9.15
C SER A 312 -3.88 -9.36 9.20
N SER A 313 -3.04 -8.64 8.45
CA SER A 313 -3.10 -7.17 8.34
C SER A 313 -3.84 -6.70 7.09
N GLY A 314 -4.10 -7.60 6.14
CA GLY A 314 -4.63 -7.28 4.82
C GLY A 314 -3.63 -6.50 3.95
N CYS A 315 -2.33 -6.61 4.25
CA CYS A 315 -1.28 -5.89 3.54
C CYS A 315 -0.70 -6.72 2.41
N GLU A 316 -0.40 -6.04 1.30
CA GLU A 316 0.39 -6.56 0.19
C GLU A 316 1.65 -5.70 0.04
N TYR A 317 2.78 -6.35 -0.17
CA TYR A 317 4.08 -5.72 -0.36
C TYR A 317 4.62 -6.15 -1.72
N ASP A 318 4.88 -5.18 -2.58
CA ASP A 318 5.24 -5.38 -3.97
C ASP A 318 6.65 -4.89 -4.22
N PHE A 319 7.46 -5.68 -4.93
CA PHE A 319 8.82 -5.33 -5.29
C PHE A 319 9.10 -5.56 -6.77
N TRP A 320 10.01 -4.74 -7.31
CA TRP A 320 10.61 -4.86 -8.62
C TRP A 320 12.14 -4.93 -8.46
N GLN A 321 12.74 -5.89 -9.17
CA GLN A 321 14.12 -6.32 -9.07
C GLN A 321 14.54 -6.63 -7.63
N ALA A 322 13.69 -7.35 -6.90
CA ALA A 322 14.02 -7.79 -5.55
C ALA A 322 15.19 -8.78 -5.60
N GLN A 323 16.07 -8.67 -4.61
CA GLN A 323 17.23 -9.52 -4.43
C GLN A 323 17.38 -9.88 -2.97
N LYS A 324 17.66 -11.16 -2.74
CA LYS A 324 18.07 -11.68 -1.44
C LYS A 324 19.57 -11.92 -1.47
N HIS A 325 20.30 -11.28 -0.57
CA HIS A 325 21.75 -11.40 -0.49
C HIS A 325 22.16 -12.60 0.37
N SER A 326 23.43 -13.04 0.22
CA SER A 326 23.97 -14.20 0.93
C SER A 326 24.03 -14.02 2.45
N ASP A 327 24.07 -12.78 2.93
CA ASP A 327 24.01 -12.42 4.35
C ASP A 327 22.57 -12.36 4.90
N GLY A 328 21.56 -12.66 4.07
CA GLY A 328 20.14 -12.63 4.42
C GLY A 328 19.48 -11.26 4.32
N SER A 329 20.22 -10.21 3.95
CA SER A 329 19.65 -8.89 3.69
C SER A 329 18.89 -8.83 2.37
N TRP A 330 18.02 -7.83 2.23
CA TRP A 330 17.17 -7.64 1.05
C TRP A 330 17.38 -6.27 0.41
N SER A 331 17.40 -6.25 -0.93
CA SER A 331 17.30 -5.04 -1.73
C SER A 331 16.27 -5.20 -2.83
N ALA A 332 15.82 -4.08 -3.40
CA ALA A 332 15.00 -4.03 -4.60
C ALA A 332 15.29 -2.72 -5.35
N SER A 333 15.13 -2.68 -6.67
CA SER A 333 15.16 -1.40 -7.39
C SER A 333 14.00 -0.52 -6.93
N TRP A 334 12.80 -1.10 -6.84
CA TRP A 334 11.64 -0.41 -6.30
C TRP A 334 10.75 -1.32 -5.45
N GLY A 335 10.03 -0.73 -4.50
CA GLY A 335 9.04 -1.43 -3.71
C GLY A 335 8.01 -0.49 -3.10
N ASN A 336 6.79 -0.98 -2.93
CA ASN A 336 5.69 -0.27 -2.30
C ASN A 336 4.75 -1.26 -1.60
N ALA A 337 3.78 -0.76 -0.83
CA ALA A 337 2.78 -1.61 -0.21
C ALA A 337 1.39 -0.99 -0.30
N THR A 338 0.40 -1.86 -0.40
CA THR A 338 -1.02 -1.51 -0.43
C THR A 338 -1.81 -2.41 0.50
N LEU A 339 -3.11 -2.18 0.58
CA LEU A 339 -4.04 -3.06 1.26
C LEU A 339 -4.71 -3.96 0.22
N ALA A 340 -4.55 -5.27 0.39
CA ALA A 340 -5.29 -6.29 -0.36
C ALA A 340 -6.81 -6.26 -0.06
N THR A 341 -7.25 -5.45 0.92
CA THR A 341 -8.67 -5.15 1.16
C THR A 341 -9.17 -3.93 0.38
N ASN A 342 -8.30 -3.29 -0.41
CA ASN A 342 -8.65 -2.17 -1.29
C ASN A 342 -8.74 -2.64 -2.75
N THR A 343 -8.78 -1.71 -3.71
CA THR A 343 -8.95 -2.01 -5.13
C THR A 343 -7.72 -2.62 -5.82
N GLY A 344 -6.55 -2.61 -5.17
CA GLY A 344 -5.28 -3.03 -5.79
C GLY A 344 -4.65 -1.99 -6.71
N ILE A 345 -5.21 -0.76 -6.78
CA ILE A 345 -4.67 0.32 -7.61
C ILE A 345 -3.92 1.32 -6.72
N TYR A 346 -2.65 1.58 -7.01
CA TYR A 346 -1.85 2.58 -6.30
C TYR A 346 -2.20 3.97 -6.81
N ALA A 347 -2.96 4.76 -6.06
CA ALA A 347 -3.45 6.07 -6.54
C ALA A 347 -2.37 7.08 -6.99
N GLY A 348 -1.09 6.89 -6.61
CA GLY A 348 0.03 7.71 -7.05
C GLY A 348 0.91 7.07 -8.13
N GLY A 349 0.54 5.88 -8.62
CA GLY A 349 1.17 5.15 -9.72
C GLY A 349 2.55 4.55 -9.44
N LEU A 350 3.23 4.93 -8.35
CA LEU A 350 4.50 4.31 -7.95
C LEU A 350 4.31 2.91 -7.35
N ALA A 351 3.62 2.02 -8.05
CA ALA A 351 3.60 0.59 -7.77
C ALA A 351 4.91 -0.06 -8.26
N ALA A 352 5.11 -1.35 -7.96
CA ALA A 352 6.19 -2.14 -8.56
C ALA A 352 5.89 -2.55 -10.02
N ARG A 353 4.64 -2.43 -10.47
CA ARG A 353 4.19 -2.71 -11.84
C ARG A 353 3.91 -1.41 -12.59
N ALA A 354 4.23 -1.37 -13.89
CA ALA A 354 4.25 -0.14 -14.68
C ALA A 354 2.90 0.62 -14.69
N ALA A 355 1.77 -0.08 -14.82
CA ALA A 355 0.44 0.55 -14.84
C ALA A 355 -0.02 1.18 -13.48
N GLY A 356 0.75 0.98 -12.41
CA GLY A 356 0.35 1.39 -11.05
C GLY A 356 -0.62 0.42 -10.37
N PHE A 357 -0.68 -0.83 -10.85
CA PHE A 357 -1.42 -1.92 -10.22
C PHE A 357 -0.55 -2.67 -9.21
N ALA A 358 -1.18 -3.26 -8.20
CA ALA A 358 -0.53 -4.22 -7.33
C ALA A 358 -0.08 -5.45 -8.14
N ASN A 359 1.02 -6.06 -7.71
CA ASN A 359 1.62 -7.17 -8.45
C ASN A 359 0.70 -8.39 -8.46
N GLY A 360 -0.02 -8.65 -7.35
CA GLY A 360 -1.01 -9.72 -7.25
C GLY A 360 -2.29 -9.47 -8.06
N LEU A 361 -2.53 -8.25 -8.54
CA LEU A 361 -3.79 -7.89 -9.21
C LEU A 361 -3.86 -8.49 -10.61
N GLY A 362 -4.88 -9.33 -10.83
CA GLY A 362 -5.15 -9.96 -12.12
C GLY A 362 -4.27 -11.16 -12.45
N LEU A 363 -3.61 -11.78 -11.46
CA LEU A 363 -2.91 -13.05 -11.64
C LEU A 363 -3.90 -14.21 -11.73
N ILE A 364 -3.68 -15.13 -12.66
CA ILE A 364 -4.33 -16.45 -12.70
C ILE A 364 -3.76 -17.29 -11.56
N ARG A 365 -4.61 -17.87 -10.71
CA ARG A 365 -4.14 -18.77 -9.64
C ARG A 365 -4.51 -20.22 -9.92
N PRO A 366 -3.68 -21.18 -9.46
CA PRO A 366 -3.93 -22.60 -9.73
C PRO A 366 -5.22 -23.10 -9.07
N GLU A 367 -5.62 -22.55 -7.92
CA GLU A 367 -6.88 -22.88 -7.25
C GLU A 367 -8.11 -22.48 -8.08
N GLU A 368 -8.01 -21.39 -8.85
CA GLU A 368 -9.10 -20.91 -9.72
C GLU A 368 -9.27 -21.81 -10.95
N LEU A 369 -8.14 -22.30 -11.48
CA LEU A 369 -8.15 -23.27 -12.57
C LEU A 369 -8.70 -24.61 -12.09
N ALA A 370 -8.33 -25.08 -10.90
CA ALA A 370 -8.88 -26.28 -10.27
C ALA A 370 -10.39 -26.15 -10.01
N ALA A 371 -10.85 -24.96 -9.62
CA ALA A 371 -12.27 -24.64 -9.44
C ALA A 371 -13.03 -24.40 -10.77
N GLY A 372 -12.34 -24.37 -11.90
CA GLY A 372 -12.93 -24.13 -13.22
C GLY A 372 -13.49 -22.70 -13.43
N THR A 373 -13.14 -21.75 -12.54
CA THR A 373 -13.66 -20.38 -12.55
C THR A 373 -12.58 -19.39 -12.08
N ILE A 374 -12.24 -18.42 -12.92
CA ILE A 374 -11.43 -17.24 -12.54
C ILE A 374 -12.36 -16.03 -12.48
N PRO A 375 -12.65 -15.51 -11.28
CA PRO A 375 -13.77 -14.60 -11.13
C PRO A 375 -13.32 -13.13 -10.99
N HIS A 376 -12.35 -12.75 -11.80
CA HIS A 376 -11.80 -11.40 -11.91
C HIS A 376 -11.18 -11.18 -13.30
N ALA A 377 -10.88 -9.92 -13.63
CA ALA A 377 -10.16 -9.55 -14.84
C ALA A 377 -8.70 -9.97 -14.74
N LEU A 378 -8.05 -10.24 -15.86
CA LEU A 378 -6.63 -10.58 -15.88
C LEU A 378 -5.76 -9.35 -16.09
N SER A 379 -4.52 -9.40 -15.64
CA SER A 379 -3.49 -8.46 -16.09
C SER A 379 -2.76 -9.06 -17.28
N PHE A 380 -2.38 -8.23 -18.25
CA PHE A 380 -1.58 -8.67 -19.40
C PHE A 380 -0.53 -7.63 -19.77
N ALA A 381 0.48 -8.06 -20.53
CA ALA A 381 1.47 -7.22 -21.18
C ALA A 381 1.59 -7.55 -22.66
N TYR A 382 2.17 -6.63 -23.43
CA TYR A 382 2.46 -6.80 -24.85
C TYR A 382 3.51 -5.76 -25.34
N PRO A 383 4.03 -5.88 -26.57
CA PRO A 383 5.20 -5.10 -27.01
C PRO A 383 4.97 -3.63 -27.35
N TYR A 384 3.74 -3.21 -27.58
CA TYR A 384 3.46 -1.92 -28.23
C TYR A 384 2.77 -0.91 -27.32
N THR A 385 3.01 -0.96 -26.01
CA THR A 385 2.41 -0.06 -25.01
C THR A 385 2.54 1.42 -25.40
N LYS A 386 1.40 2.10 -25.50
CA LYS A 386 1.27 3.45 -26.05
C LYS A 386 1.96 4.50 -25.18
N SER A 387 2.66 5.43 -25.82
CA SER A 387 3.15 6.65 -25.19
C SER A 387 2.01 7.60 -24.79
N GLY A 388 2.31 8.60 -23.96
CA GLY A 388 1.36 9.67 -23.60
C GLY A 388 0.64 9.48 -22.25
N GLY A 389 0.92 8.39 -21.53
CA GLY A 389 0.43 8.16 -20.17
C GLY A 389 -0.70 7.14 -20.07
N PRO A 390 -1.12 6.76 -18.85
CA PRO A 390 -2.17 5.78 -18.64
C PRO A 390 -3.56 6.28 -19.00
N VAL A 391 -4.47 5.33 -19.21
CA VAL A 391 -5.92 5.54 -19.09
C VAL A 391 -6.42 4.91 -17.79
N ALA A 392 -7.43 5.51 -17.16
CA ALA A 392 -8.00 4.93 -15.94
C ALA A 392 -8.52 3.50 -16.21
N PRO A 393 -8.33 2.54 -15.28
CA PRO A 393 -7.91 2.72 -13.89
C PRO A 393 -6.40 2.78 -13.65
N ALA A 394 -5.56 2.59 -14.68
CA ALA A 394 -4.12 2.73 -14.52
C ALA A 394 -3.78 4.16 -14.08
N THR A 395 -2.73 4.26 -13.29
CA THR A 395 -2.31 5.52 -12.66
C THR A 395 -0.88 5.89 -13.00
N ALA A 396 -0.10 4.95 -13.54
CA ALA A 396 1.22 5.14 -14.11
C ALA A 396 1.29 4.48 -15.47
N SER A 397 2.29 4.85 -16.26
CA SER A 397 2.61 4.17 -17.50
C SER A 397 4.09 4.38 -17.85
N ASP A 398 4.70 3.36 -18.44
CA ASP A 398 6.05 3.40 -19.02
C ASP A 398 6.06 3.28 -20.55
N GLY A 399 4.86 3.29 -21.15
CA GLY A 399 4.65 3.16 -22.59
C GLY A 399 5.44 4.17 -23.42
N SER A 400 5.99 3.69 -24.54
CA SER A 400 6.84 4.48 -25.44
C SER A 400 6.45 4.38 -26.91
N SER A 401 5.50 3.50 -27.26
CA SER A 401 5.07 3.30 -28.65
C SER A 401 4.22 4.46 -29.15
N ASN A 402 4.61 5.02 -30.29
CA ASN A 402 3.82 6.03 -31.01
C ASN A 402 2.98 5.42 -32.14
N ALA A 403 2.90 4.09 -32.23
CA ALA A 403 2.10 3.44 -33.27
C ALA A 403 0.62 3.82 -33.13
N ALA A 404 -0.07 4.01 -34.26
CA ALA A 404 -1.48 4.42 -34.26
C ALA A 404 -2.38 3.42 -33.50
N GLY A 405 -2.12 2.11 -33.69
CA GLY A 405 -2.80 1.01 -33.00
C GLY A 405 -2.25 0.67 -31.61
N ALA A 406 -1.29 1.43 -31.08
CA ALA A 406 -0.78 1.18 -29.74
C ALA A 406 -1.88 1.41 -28.69
N THR A 407 -2.05 0.42 -27.83
CA THR A 407 -2.94 0.37 -26.66
C THR A 407 -2.25 0.97 -25.43
N PRO A 408 -2.89 1.91 -24.70
CA PRO A 408 -2.34 2.50 -23.47
C PRO A 408 -2.57 1.61 -22.24
N GLU A 409 -1.65 1.64 -21.28
CA GLU A 409 -1.84 0.96 -19.99
C GLU A 409 -3.12 1.40 -19.29
N GLY A 410 -3.80 0.44 -18.68
CA GLY A 410 -5.14 0.59 -18.12
C GLY A 410 -6.28 0.34 -19.11
N ALA A 411 -6.00 0.19 -20.41
CA ALA A 411 -7.03 -0.24 -21.36
C ALA A 411 -7.58 -1.62 -20.99
N ARG A 412 -8.92 -1.74 -20.97
CA ARG A 412 -9.61 -3.01 -20.73
C ARG A 412 -10.00 -3.65 -22.06
N ILE A 413 -9.55 -4.86 -22.28
CA ILE A 413 -9.82 -5.67 -23.47
C ILE A 413 -10.70 -6.85 -23.08
N GLN A 414 -11.71 -7.15 -23.87
CA GLN A 414 -12.68 -8.22 -23.61
C GLN A 414 -12.70 -9.19 -24.80
N LEU A 415 -12.69 -10.49 -24.52
CA LEU A 415 -13.01 -11.51 -25.52
C LEU A 415 -14.51 -11.42 -25.84
N ASP A 416 -14.92 -11.48 -27.11
CA ASP A 416 -16.32 -11.39 -27.50
C ASP A 416 -17.21 -12.27 -26.60
N PRO A 417 -18.14 -11.67 -25.81
CA PRO A 417 -18.96 -12.41 -24.86
C PRO A 417 -19.91 -13.41 -25.52
N ASN A 418 -20.14 -13.29 -26.84
CA ASN A 418 -20.98 -14.20 -27.60
C ASN A 418 -20.19 -15.27 -28.36
N LEU A 419 -18.85 -15.23 -28.31
CA LEU A 419 -18.03 -16.26 -28.93
C LEU A 419 -18.31 -17.63 -28.30
N ASN A 420 -18.69 -18.59 -29.14
CA ASN A 420 -18.90 -19.96 -28.68
C ASN A 420 -17.55 -20.63 -28.37
N LEU A 421 -17.23 -20.77 -27.08
CA LEU A 421 -15.97 -21.38 -26.65
C LEU A 421 -15.93 -22.91 -26.87
N ASP A 422 -17.08 -23.57 -27.01
CA ASP A 422 -17.16 -25.02 -27.20
C ASP A 422 -16.75 -25.42 -28.63
N SER A 423 -16.87 -24.52 -29.60
CA SER A 423 -16.45 -24.78 -30.99
C SER A 423 -14.95 -24.60 -31.24
N LEU A 424 -14.18 -24.15 -30.24
CA LEU A 424 -12.77 -23.76 -30.41
C LEU A 424 -11.77 -24.85 -29.98
N GLY A 425 -12.25 -26.03 -29.57
CA GLY A 425 -11.38 -27.13 -29.14
C GLY A 425 -10.53 -26.83 -27.90
N LEU A 426 -10.95 -25.88 -27.07
CA LEU A 426 -10.24 -25.49 -25.84
C LEU A 426 -10.26 -26.64 -24.83
N ASN A 427 -9.11 -26.93 -24.22
CA ASN A 427 -9.06 -27.78 -23.04
C ASN A 427 -9.72 -27.08 -21.83
N ALA A 428 -9.90 -27.82 -20.73
CA ALA A 428 -10.65 -27.33 -19.57
C ALA A 428 -10.10 -26.02 -18.98
N TRP A 429 -8.78 -25.90 -18.80
CA TRP A 429 -8.19 -24.70 -18.21
C TRP A 429 -8.15 -23.51 -19.18
N GLN A 430 -7.95 -23.76 -20.48
CA GLN A 430 -8.04 -22.73 -21.51
C GLN A 430 -9.46 -22.16 -21.58
N LYS A 431 -10.48 -23.03 -21.49
CA LYS A 431 -11.88 -22.61 -21.46
C LYS A 431 -12.21 -21.80 -20.20
N THR A 432 -11.66 -22.16 -19.04
CA THR A 432 -11.78 -21.37 -17.81
C THR A 432 -11.22 -19.95 -17.96
N ILE A 433 -10.03 -19.82 -18.55
CA ILE A 433 -9.42 -18.51 -18.82
C ILE A 433 -10.22 -17.72 -19.87
N ALA A 434 -10.64 -18.35 -20.97
CA ALA A 434 -11.44 -17.71 -21.99
C ALA A 434 -12.78 -17.18 -21.45
N ARG A 435 -13.45 -17.92 -20.56
CA ARG A 435 -14.66 -17.44 -19.86
C ARG A 435 -14.39 -16.21 -18.98
N ALA A 436 -13.24 -16.15 -18.32
CA ALA A 436 -12.83 -14.99 -17.56
C ALA A 436 -12.57 -13.77 -18.47
N LEU A 437 -11.93 -13.98 -19.63
CA LEU A 437 -11.74 -12.95 -20.65
C LEU A 437 -13.07 -12.46 -21.26
N GLN A 438 -14.09 -13.31 -21.37
CA GLN A 438 -15.44 -12.90 -21.77
C GLN A 438 -16.15 -12.10 -20.68
N THR A 439 -16.06 -12.53 -19.43
CA THR A 439 -16.85 -11.96 -18.33
C THR A 439 -16.22 -10.70 -17.75
N TYR A 440 -14.91 -10.73 -17.53
CA TYR A 440 -14.15 -9.69 -16.85
C TYR A 440 -13.11 -9.02 -17.76
N GLY A 441 -12.70 -9.67 -18.86
CA GLY A 441 -11.64 -9.15 -19.73
C GLY A 441 -10.27 -9.13 -19.08
N MET A 442 -9.37 -8.35 -19.65
CA MET A 442 -8.00 -8.16 -19.18
C MET A 442 -7.57 -6.69 -19.30
N PHE A 443 -6.72 -6.24 -18.40
CA PHE A 443 -6.17 -4.89 -18.37
C PHE A 443 -4.70 -4.89 -18.78
N LEU A 444 -4.33 -3.96 -19.65
CA LEU A 444 -2.93 -3.75 -19.97
C LEU A 444 -2.22 -3.18 -18.75
N ALA A 445 -1.28 -3.94 -18.20
CA ALA A 445 -0.67 -3.69 -16.91
C ALA A 445 0.84 -3.40 -16.99
N ASP A 446 1.47 -3.76 -18.11
CA ASP A 446 2.91 -3.62 -18.33
C ASP A 446 3.30 -3.71 -19.82
N GLY A 447 4.53 -3.37 -20.15
CA GLY A 447 5.19 -3.71 -21.40
C GLY A 447 5.76 -5.14 -21.38
N GLY A 448 5.81 -5.82 -22.54
CA GLY A 448 6.31 -7.19 -22.59
C GLY A 448 6.74 -7.65 -23.97
N GLY A 449 7.47 -8.77 -24.06
CA GLY A 449 8.01 -9.28 -25.33
C GLY A 449 6.99 -9.93 -26.27
N THR A 450 5.82 -10.31 -25.76
CA THR A 450 4.68 -10.85 -26.53
C THR A 450 3.39 -10.54 -25.78
N ALA A 451 2.23 -10.69 -26.43
CA ALA A 451 0.95 -10.68 -25.73
C ALA A 451 0.89 -11.80 -24.69
N SER A 452 0.87 -11.46 -23.40
CA SER A 452 0.91 -12.44 -22.32
C SER A 452 0.06 -12.04 -21.12
N VAL A 453 -0.72 -13.00 -20.60
CA VAL A 453 -1.35 -12.88 -19.27
C VAL A 453 -0.44 -13.50 -18.21
N TYR A 454 -0.69 -13.18 -16.95
CA TYR A 454 0.16 -13.63 -15.84
C TYR A 454 -0.55 -14.67 -14.97
N ALA A 455 0.17 -15.73 -14.61
CA ALA A 455 -0.23 -16.64 -13.55
C ALA A 455 0.64 -16.40 -12.30
N GLN A 456 0.18 -16.77 -11.10
CA GLN A 456 1.03 -16.79 -9.91
C GLN A 456 2.23 -17.72 -10.14
N ASN A 457 3.44 -17.31 -9.77
CA ASN A 457 4.62 -18.14 -10.01
C ASN A 457 4.57 -19.42 -9.15
N PRO A 458 4.72 -20.62 -9.75
CA PRO A 458 4.59 -21.90 -9.06
C PRO A 458 5.59 -22.09 -7.92
N GLN A 459 6.71 -21.35 -7.89
CA GLN A 459 7.66 -21.40 -6.76
C GLN A 459 7.03 -20.98 -5.42
N SER A 460 5.89 -20.29 -5.45
CA SER A 460 5.23 -19.70 -4.29
C SER A 460 3.91 -20.37 -3.90
N THR A 461 3.55 -21.49 -4.55
CA THR A 461 2.32 -22.24 -4.27
C THR A 461 2.58 -23.74 -4.30
N THR A 462 1.83 -24.49 -3.51
CA THR A 462 1.87 -25.95 -3.50
C THR A 462 0.82 -26.57 -4.42
N VAL A 463 -0.11 -25.76 -4.95
CA VAL A 463 -1.16 -26.23 -5.86
C VAL A 463 -0.60 -26.26 -7.28
N GLY A 464 -0.60 -27.44 -7.89
CA GLY A 464 -0.06 -27.65 -9.23
C GLY A 464 -0.93 -27.02 -10.33
N TYR A 465 -0.28 -26.49 -11.36
CA TYR A 465 -0.97 -26.03 -12.56
C TYR A 465 -1.32 -27.19 -13.50
N PRO A 466 -2.43 -27.10 -14.25
CA PRO A 466 -2.86 -28.16 -15.17
C PRO A 466 -1.94 -28.32 -16.39
N TRP A 467 -1.05 -27.35 -16.66
CA TRP A 467 -0.02 -27.42 -17.70
C TRP A 467 1.33 -27.96 -17.19
N GLY A 468 1.39 -28.40 -15.93
CA GLY A 468 2.61 -28.97 -15.34
C GLY A 468 3.78 -28.00 -15.40
N ASP A 469 4.90 -28.47 -15.95
CA ASP A 469 6.18 -27.77 -15.96
C ASP A 469 6.43 -26.84 -17.15
N ALA A 470 5.43 -26.57 -17.99
CA ALA A 470 5.59 -25.67 -19.14
C ALA A 470 6.04 -24.25 -18.71
N ASP A 471 7.06 -23.71 -19.38
CA ASP A 471 7.60 -22.37 -19.10
C ASP A 471 6.64 -21.25 -19.53
N TYR A 472 6.03 -21.43 -20.71
CA TYR A 472 5.05 -20.50 -21.30
C TYR A 472 3.85 -21.27 -21.88
N PRO A 473 2.91 -21.70 -21.03
CA PRO A 473 1.64 -22.26 -21.49
C PRO A 473 0.94 -21.29 -22.47
N GLN A 474 0.22 -21.84 -23.45
CA GLN A 474 -0.36 -21.05 -24.54
C GLN A 474 -1.89 -21.10 -24.52
N LEU A 475 -2.50 -19.94 -24.70
CA LEU A 475 -3.87 -19.82 -25.18
C LEU A 475 -3.84 -19.82 -26.73
N PRO A 476 -4.91 -20.27 -27.41
CA PRO A 476 -4.96 -20.12 -28.87
C PRO A 476 -4.87 -18.64 -29.27
N THR A 477 -3.87 -18.30 -30.07
CA THR A 477 -3.64 -16.93 -30.53
C THR A 477 -4.83 -16.36 -31.30
N SER A 478 -5.65 -17.22 -31.93
CA SER A 478 -6.90 -16.83 -32.59
C SER A 478 -7.90 -16.16 -31.65
N LEU A 479 -7.85 -16.38 -30.33
CA LEU A 479 -8.70 -15.65 -29.38
C LEU A 479 -8.47 -14.15 -29.44
N LEU A 480 -7.25 -13.69 -29.73
CA LEU A 480 -6.92 -12.26 -29.79
C LEU A 480 -7.72 -11.54 -30.88
N SER A 481 -7.97 -12.18 -32.02
CA SER A 481 -8.74 -11.57 -33.12
C SER A 481 -10.24 -11.45 -32.83
N HIS A 482 -10.73 -12.13 -31.79
CA HIS A 482 -12.11 -12.03 -31.31
C HIS A 482 -12.27 -11.03 -30.15
N MET A 483 -11.24 -10.24 -29.86
CA MET A 483 -11.28 -9.27 -28.77
C MET A 483 -11.87 -7.93 -29.22
N ARG A 484 -12.35 -7.17 -28.23
CA ARG A 484 -12.68 -5.75 -28.35
C ARG A 484 -11.99 -4.97 -27.24
N VAL A 485 -11.51 -3.78 -27.56
CA VAL A 485 -11.08 -2.80 -26.56
C VAL A 485 -12.31 -2.01 -26.14
N LEU A 486 -12.59 -1.96 -24.84
CA LEU A 486 -13.69 -1.15 -24.32
C LEU A 486 -13.36 0.34 -24.47
N THR A 487 -14.39 1.18 -24.58
CA THR A 487 -14.22 2.64 -24.69
C THR A 487 -13.27 3.18 -23.63
N LEU A 488 -12.22 3.87 -24.09
CA LEU A 488 -11.17 4.36 -23.21
C LEU A 488 -11.47 5.80 -22.75
N PRO A 489 -11.19 6.13 -21.48
CA PRO A 489 -11.09 7.54 -21.09
C PRO A 489 -9.85 8.17 -21.73
N ALA A 490 -9.78 9.50 -21.70
CA ALA A 490 -8.57 10.21 -22.17
C ALA A 490 -7.33 9.79 -21.36
N GLN A 491 -6.19 9.67 -22.05
CA GLN A 491 -4.90 9.48 -21.39
C GLN A 491 -4.63 10.67 -20.47
N ALA A 492 -4.06 10.38 -19.30
CA ALA A 492 -3.70 11.38 -18.31
C ALA A 492 -2.18 11.36 -18.07
N PRO A 493 -1.54 12.52 -17.82
CA PRO A 493 -0.17 12.53 -17.37
C PRO A 493 -0.07 11.86 -15.99
N TRP A 494 0.93 11.01 -15.80
CA TRP A 494 1.24 10.46 -14.48
C TRP A 494 2.18 11.37 -13.69
N HIS A 495 1.97 11.45 -12.36
CA HIS A 495 2.62 12.41 -11.47
C HIS A 495 3.63 11.79 -10.48
N GLY A 496 3.72 10.46 -10.38
CA GLY A 496 4.74 9.75 -9.59
C GLY A 496 4.83 10.13 -8.12
N PHE A 497 3.86 9.74 -7.28
CA PHE A 497 3.90 10.03 -5.84
C PHE A 497 3.54 8.84 -4.95
N LEU A 498 4.10 8.82 -3.75
CA LEU A 498 3.81 7.80 -2.74
C LEU A 498 2.53 8.13 -1.99
N VAL A 499 1.66 7.12 -1.86
CA VAL A 499 0.51 7.15 -0.95
C VAL A 499 0.91 6.41 0.33
N PRO A 500 0.95 7.09 1.49
CA PRO A 500 1.26 6.40 2.74
C PRO A 500 0.27 5.28 3.04
N THR A 501 0.81 4.11 3.36
CA THR A 501 0.06 2.90 3.75
C THR A 501 0.35 2.56 5.21
N PRO A 502 -0.57 1.90 5.94
CA PRO A 502 -0.26 1.33 7.26
C PRO A 502 0.70 0.13 7.19
N CYS A 503 0.94 -0.43 6.00
CA CYS A 503 1.67 -1.69 5.83
C CYS A 503 3.18 -1.57 5.98
N ALA A 504 3.77 -0.47 5.52
CA ALA A 504 5.22 -0.27 5.52
C ALA A 504 5.57 1.21 5.69
N VAL A 505 6.81 1.46 6.13
CA VAL A 505 7.37 2.81 6.18
C VAL A 505 8.44 2.94 5.11
N LEU A 506 8.12 3.73 4.07
CA LEU A 506 9.09 4.17 3.06
C LEU A 506 9.83 5.42 3.55
N SER A 507 11.16 5.43 3.49
CA SER A 507 12.03 6.51 4.01
C SER A 507 13.13 6.94 3.07
#